data_AF-A0A4W5KVG7-F1
#
_entry.id   AF-A0A4W5KVG7-F1
#
_cell.length_a   1.000
_cell.length_b   1.000
_cell.length_c   1.000
_cell.angle_alpha   90.00
_cell.angle_beta   90.00
_cell.angle_gamma   90.00
#
_symmetry.space_group_name_H-M   'P 1'
#
loop_
_entity.id
_entity.type
_entity.pdbx_description
1 polymer ?
#
loop_
_entity_poly.entity_id
_entity_poly.type
_entity_poly.pdbx_seq_one_letter_code
_entity_poly.pdbx_strand_id
1 'polypeptide(L)'
;MVAWDRHDNTVITAANNLTIKVWNSTTGNLIHILMGHEDEVFVLEPHPFDPRILFSAGHDGNAIIWDLDRGVKIRSYFNMVCNSADSETLRDLLLIVLLPVSSHQM
;
A
#
# COMPACT_ATOMS: atom_id res chain seq x y z
N MET A 1 1.46 -0.08 -12.21
CA MET A 1 2.27 -1.08 -11.47
C MET A 1 1.47 -2.34 -11.20
N VAL A 2 2.13 -3.44 -10.83
CA VAL A 2 1.50 -4.71 -10.43
C VAL A 2 2.23 -5.34 -9.25
N ALA A 3 1.49 -5.98 -8.34
CA ALA A 3 1.99 -6.80 -7.25
C ALA A 3 1.07 -8.02 -7.06
N TRP A 4 1.60 -9.09 -6.47
CA TRP A 4 0.85 -10.26 -6.04
C TRP A 4 0.77 -10.26 -4.51
N ASP A 5 -0.35 -10.70 -3.94
CA ASP A 5 -0.36 -11.09 -2.53
C ASP A 5 0.55 -12.31 -2.32
N ARG A 6 1.13 -12.44 -1.11
CA ARG A 6 2.06 -13.51 -0.76
C ARG A 6 1.51 -14.94 -0.91
N HIS A 7 0.19 -15.12 -0.88
CA HIS A 7 -0.47 -16.41 -1.06
C HIS A 7 -1.03 -16.60 -2.47
N ASP A 8 -0.72 -15.70 -3.40
CA ASP A 8 -1.21 -15.71 -4.77
C ASP A 8 -2.75 -15.74 -4.85
N ASN A 9 -3.49 -15.31 -3.82
CA ASN A 9 -4.96 -15.26 -3.87
C ASN A 9 -5.45 -14.02 -4.60
N THR A 10 -4.68 -12.94 -4.51
CA THR A 10 -5.01 -11.68 -5.17
C THR A 10 -3.87 -11.10 -5.98
N VAL A 11 -4.23 -10.44 -7.08
CA VAL A 11 -3.34 -9.60 -7.87
C VAL A 11 -3.77 -8.16 -7.65
N ILE A 12 -2.81 -7.28 -7.41
CA ILE A 12 -3.02 -5.86 -7.18
C ILE A 12 -2.44 -5.09 -8.35
N THR A 13 -3.22 -4.18 -8.93
CA THR A 13 -2.77 -3.32 -10.02
C THR A 13 -3.04 -1.87 -9.69
N ALA A 14 -2.05 -1.00 -9.88
CA ALA A 14 -2.26 0.44 -9.90
C ALA A 14 -2.39 0.91 -11.35
N ALA A 15 -3.48 1.61 -11.64
CA ALA A 15 -3.82 2.13 -12.96
C ALA A 15 -3.65 3.65 -13.04
N ASN A 16 -3.46 4.18 -14.26
CA ASN A 16 -3.23 5.61 -14.51
C ASN A 16 -4.43 6.50 -14.13
N ASN A 17 -5.58 5.91 -13.79
CA ASN A 17 -6.74 6.62 -13.28
C ASN A 17 -6.69 6.81 -11.75
N LEU A 18 -5.49 6.73 -11.14
CA LEU A 18 -5.24 6.96 -9.71
C LEU A 18 -5.84 5.91 -8.77
N THR A 19 -6.39 4.83 -9.32
CA THR A 19 -7.01 3.75 -8.54
C THR A 19 -6.10 2.54 -8.44
N ILE A 20 -6.17 1.89 -7.28
CA ILE A 20 -5.59 0.56 -7.07
C ILE A 20 -6.75 -0.45 -7.13
N LYS A 21 -6.60 -1.50 -7.93
CA LYS A 21 -7.58 -2.56 -8.10
C LYS A 21 -7.06 -3.87 -7.54
N VAL A 22 -7.92 -4.60 -6.85
CA VAL A 22 -7.63 -5.91 -6.27
C VAL A 22 -8.46 -6.95 -7.00
N TRP A 23 -7.78 -7.95 -7.56
CA TRP A 23 -8.38 -8.99 -8.39
C TRP A 23 -8.21 -10.35 -7.73
N ASN A 24 -9.20 -11.22 -7.84
CA ASN A 24 -9.03 -12.62 -7.51
C ASN A 24 -8.14 -13.27 -8.57
N SER A 25 -7.01 -13.84 -8.17
CA SER A 25 -6.00 -14.37 -9.11
C SER A 25 -6.50 -15.55 -9.94
N THR A 26 -7.40 -16.36 -9.37
CA THR A 26 -7.88 -17.61 -9.98
C THR A 26 -9.04 -17.36 -10.94
N THR A 27 -9.98 -16.50 -10.54
CA THR A 27 -11.21 -16.24 -11.30
C THR A 27 -11.11 -15.02 -12.20
N GLY A 28 -10.14 -14.13 -11.95
CA GLY A 28 -10.01 -12.84 -12.65
C GLY A 28 -11.05 -11.79 -12.23
N ASN A 29 -11.89 -12.08 -11.24
CA ASN A 29 -12.92 -11.15 -10.79
C ASN A 29 -12.32 -9.97 -10.04
N LEU A 30 -12.83 -8.77 -10.32
CA LEU A 30 -12.52 -7.57 -9.52
C LEU A 30 -13.18 -7.69 -8.15
N ILE A 31 -12.38 -7.66 -7.09
CA ILE A 31 -12.85 -7.75 -5.70
C ILE A 31 -13.06 -6.34 -5.14
N HIS A 32 -12.05 -5.48 -5.25
CA HIS A 32 -12.06 -4.13 -4.65
C HIS A 32 -11.46 -3.07 -5.56
N ILE A 33 -11.93 -1.84 -5.37
CA ILE A 33 -11.32 -0.61 -5.90
C ILE A 33 -10.92 0.24 -4.70
N LEU A 34 -9.62 0.43 -4.52
CA LEU A 34 -9.04 1.22 -3.44
C LEU A 34 -8.78 2.64 -3.95
N MET A 35 -9.44 3.60 -3.30
CA MET A 35 -9.40 5.02 -3.67
C MET A 35 -8.73 5.81 -2.56
N GLY A 36 -7.84 6.74 -2.95
CA GLY A 36 -7.18 7.60 -1.99
C GLY A 36 -5.88 8.22 -2.46
N HIS A 37 -5.31 7.79 -3.58
CA HIS A 37 -4.25 8.52 -4.24
C HIS A 37 -4.82 9.60 -5.14
N GLU A 38 -4.11 10.73 -5.21
CA GLU A 38 -4.47 11.91 -6.01
C GLU A 38 -3.53 12.12 -7.20
N ASP A 39 -2.52 11.27 -7.34
CA ASP A 39 -1.55 11.25 -8.44
C ASP A 39 -0.99 9.82 -8.63
N GLU A 40 -0.08 9.64 -9.60
CA GLU A 40 0.47 8.35 -10.02
C GLU A 40 1.04 7.54 -8.84
N VAL A 41 0.68 6.25 -8.78
CA VAL A 41 1.18 5.32 -7.77
C VAL A 41 2.46 4.64 -8.28
N PHE A 42 3.54 4.75 -7.51
CA PHE A 42 4.87 4.23 -7.82
C PHE A 42 5.34 3.11 -6.91
N VAL A 43 4.59 2.79 -5.85
CA VAL A 43 4.87 1.66 -4.96
C VAL A 43 3.61 0.84 -4.71
N LEU A 44 3.75 -0.49 -4.82
CA LEU A 44 2.78 -1.48 -4.34
C LEU A 44 3.58 -2.59 -3.67
N GLU A 45 3.53 -2.65 -2.33
CA GLU A 45 4.30 -3.61 -1.55
C GLU A 45 3.36 -4.39 -0.62
N PRO A 46 3.12 -5.68 -0.88
CA PRO A 46 2.41 -6.57 0.04
C PRO A 46 3.18 -6.71 1.35
N HIS A 47 2.47 -6.78 2.46
CA HIS A 47 3.12 -6.98 3.75
C HIS A 47 3.75 -8.39 3.84
N PRO A 48 4.99 -8.50 4.34
CA PRO A 48 5.75 -9.75 4.31
C PRO A 48 5.18 -10.85 5.20
N PHE A 49 4.34 -10.50 6.19
CA PHE A 49 3.80 -11.45 7.18
C PHE A 49 2.27 -11.51 7.29
N ASP A 50 1.54 -10.57 6.70
CA ASP A 50 0.08 -10.44 6.82
C ASP A 50 -0.47 -10.25 5.40
N PRO A 51 -1.06 -11.28 4.78
CA PRO A 51 -1.52 -11.24 3.38
C PRO A 51 -2.65 -10.23 3.15
N ARG A 52 -3.31 -9.78 4.23
CA ARG A 52 -4.37 -8.77 4.17
C ARG A 52 -3.82 -7.37 3.93
N ILE A 53 -2.55 -7.11 4.24
CA ILE A 53 -2.01 -5.75 4.26
C ILE A 53 -1.24 -5.44 2.98
N LEU A 54 -1.57 -4.29 2.39
CA LEU A 54 -0.84 -3.71 1.27
C LEU A 54 -0.36 -2.31 1.64
N PHE A 55 0.88 -1.99 1.30
CA PHE A 55 1.41 -0.64 1.28
C PHE A 55 1.39 -0.08 -0.15
N SER A 56 1.01 1.18 -0.30
CA SER A 56 1.19 1.92 -1.56
C SER A 56 1.74 3.32 -1.32
N ALA A 57 2.46 3.85 -2.30
CA ALA A 57 2.93 5.23 -2.30
C ALA A 57 2.97 5.81 -3.72
N GLY A 58 2.77 7.12 -3.84
CA GLY A 58 2.66 7.81 -5.14
C GLY A 58 3.31 9.19 -5.20
N HIS A 59 3.22 9.82 -6.37
CA HIS A 59 3.70 11.20 -6.62
C HIS A 59 2.96 12.23 -5.75
N ASP A 60 1.75 11.90 -5.33
CA ASP A 60 0.92 12.72 -4.45
C ASP A 60 1.49 12.89 -3.03
N GLY A 61 2.64 12.26 -2.73
CA GLY A 61 3.24 12.26 -1.41
C GLY A 61 2.49 11.39 -0.39
N ASN A 62 1.39 10.74 -0.78
CA ASN A 62 0.67 9.85 0.10
C ASN A 62 1.38 8.50 0.17
N ALA A 63 1.45 7.97 1.39
CA ALA A 63 1.83 6.60 1.71
C ALA A 63 0.67 5.96 2.46
N ILE A 64 0.04 4.93 1.89
CA ILE A 64 -1.24 4.40 2.34
C ILE A 64 -1.12 2.91 2.69
N ILE A 65 -1.69 2.54 3.84
CA ILE A 65 -1.83 1.15 4.27
C ILE A 65 -3.28 0.72 4.03
N TRP A 66 -3.46 -0.39 3.33
CA TRP A 66 -4.75 -0.94 2.94
C TRP A 66 -5.02 -2.30 3.58
N ASP A 67 -6.30 -2.58 3.78
CA ASP A 67 -6.83 -3.91 4.07
C ASP A 67 -7.42 -4.49 2.77
N LEU A 68 -6.79 -5.52 2.22
CA LEU A 68 -7.18 -6.18 0.97
C LEU A 68 -8.43 -7.04 1.12
N ASP A 69 -8.71 -7.59 2.30
CA ASP A 69 -9.90 -8.42 2.51
C ASP A 69 -11.15 -7.54 2.56
N ARG A 70 -11.05 -6.43 3.28
CA ARG A 70 -12.16 -5.48 3.49
C ARG A 70 -12.25 -4.42 2.40
N GLY A 71 -11.19 -4.21 1.63
CA GLY A 71 -11.12 -3.19 0.60
C GLY A 71 -11.09 -1.76 1.15
N VAL A 72 -10.50 -1.55 2.33
CA VAL A 72 -10.53 -0.25 3.02
C VAL A 72 -9.14 0.31 3.30
N LYS A 73 -9.06 1.64 3.33
CA LYS A 73 -7.90 2.37 3.83
C LYS A 73 -7.80 2.20 5.35
N ILE A 74 -6.65 1.74 5.86
CA ILE A 74 -6.39 1.60 7.29
C ILE A 74 -5.76 2.88 7.84
N ARG A 75 -4.69 3.35 7.19
CA ARG A 75 -3.94 4.56 7.56
C ARG A 75 -3.39 5.22 6.31
N SER A 76 -3.17 6.53 6.41
CA SER A 76 -2.50 7.34 5.39
C SER A 76 -1.47 8.21 6.09
N TYR A 77 -0.31 8.33 5.47
CA TYR A 77 0.75 9.22 5.87
C TYR A 77 1.03 10.14 4.68
N PHE A 78 1.40 11.38 4.96
CA PHE A 78 1.78 12.33 3.94
C PHE A 78 3.27 12.62 4.10
N ASN A 79 4.05 12.18 3.13
CA ASN A 79 5.45 12.53 3.05
C ASN A 79 5.59 13.74 2.14
N MET A 80 5.90 14.90 2.72
CA MET A 80 6.37 16.03 1.93
C MET A 80 7.73 15.65 1.36
N VAL A 81 7.76 15.22 0.10
CA VAL A 81 8.97 15.36 -0.71
C VAL A 81 9.11 16.86 -1.01
N CYS A 82 9.43 17.64 0.02
CA CYS A 82 10.02 18.94 -0.19
C CYS A 82 11.45 18.68 -0.66
N ASN A 83 11.94 19.45 -1.61
CA ASN A 83 13.31 19.37 -2.15
C ASN A 83 14.42 19.68 -1.12
N SER A 84 14.22 19.45 0.18
CA SER A 84 15.22 19.57 1.23
C SER A 84 15.62 18.19 1.74
N ALA A 85 16.92 17.93 1.68
CA ALA A 85 17.57 16.70 2.10
C ALA A 85 17.52 16.50 3.63
N ASP A 86 16.35 16.25 4.18
CA ASP A 86 16.19 15.94 5.61
C ASP A 86 16.18 14.41 5.80
N SER A 87 17.24 13.90 6.43
CA SER A 87 17.53 12.46 6.59
C SER A 87 16.55 11.68 7.49
N GLU A 88 15.58 12.36 8.11
CA GLU A 88 14.63 11.74 9.03
C GLU A 88 13.51 10.98 8.29
N THR A 89 13.08 11.45 7.13
CA THR A 89 11.96 10.87 6.37
C THR A 89 12.26 9.48 5.79
N LEU A 90 13.54 9.14 5.59
CA LEU A 90 13.95 7.80 5.15
C LEU A 90 13.85 6.75 6.28
N ARG A 91 13.92 7.17 7.55
CA ARG A 91 13.79 6.24 8.69
C ARG A 91 12.34 5.78 8.86
N ASP A 92 11.37 6.67 8.65
CA ASP A 92 9.94 6.34 8.78
C ASP A 92 9.45 5.40 7.67
N LEU A 93 9.99 5.50 6.45
CA LEU A 93 9.70 4.54 5.38
C LEU A 93 10.28 3.15 5.66
N LEU A 94 11.48 3.06 6.24
CA LEU A 94 12.09 1.77 6.59
C LEU A 94 11.33 1.05 7.73
N LEU A 95 10.71 1.83 8.62
CA LEU A 95 9.92 1.33 9.76
C LEU A 95 8.58 0.72 9.35
N ILE A 96 7.94 1.21 8.28
CA ILE A 96 6.65 0.70 7.82
C ILE A 96 6.76 -0.71 7.20
N VAL A 97 7.91 -1.05 6.61
CA VAL A 97 8.10 -2.34 5.90
C VAL A 97 8.74 -3.42 6.79
N LEU A 98 9.43 -3.07 7.88
CA LEU A 98 10.30 -4.01 8.61
C LEU A 98 9.93 -4.33 10.05
N LEU A 99 8.95 -3.68 10.69
CA LEU A 99 8.56 -4.06 12.05
C LEU A 99 7.26 -4.90 12.06
N PRO A 100 7.26 -6.09 12.68
CA PRO A 100 6.01 -6.74 13.03
C PRO A 100 5.25 -5.77 13.94
N VAL A 101 3.95 -5.64 13.71
CA VAL A 101 3.04 -4.94 14.64
C VAL A 101 3.07 -5.71 15.95
N SER A 102 4.06 -5.45 16.80
CA SER A 102 4.09 -5.95 18.16
C SER A 102 3.04 -5.17 18.92
N SER A 103 1.96 -5.87 19.22
CA SER A 103 0.89 -5.50 20.13
C SER A 103 1.38 -4.67 21.31
N HIS A 104 0.91 -3.44 21.42
CA HIS A 104 0.75 -2.79 22.73
C HIS A 104 -0.70 -2.98 23.18
N GLN A 105 -0.91 -4.09 23.89
CA GLN A 105 -1.91 -4.20 24.94
C GLN A 105 -1.12 -4.24 26.26
N MET A 106 -1.09 -3.13 26.97
CA MET A 106 -1.17 -3.02 28.43
C MET A 106 -1.64 -1.62 28.78
#